data_AF-A0A7X9C7E0-F1
#
_entry.id   AF-A0A7X9C7E0-F1
#
_cell.length_a   1.000
_cell.length_b   1.000
_cell.length_c   1.000
_cell.angle_alpha   90.00
_cell.angle_beta   90.00
_cell.angle_gamma   90.00
#
_symmetry.space_group_name_H-M   'P 1'
#
loop_
_entity.id
_entity.type
_entity.pdbx_description
1 polymer ?
#
loop_
_entity_poly.entity_id
_entity_poly.type
_entity_poly.pdbx_seq_one_letter_code
_entity_poly.pdbx_strand_id
1 'polypeptide(L)'
;MSRRARPTLRVLREDLGDGWPTPFTRRAIEAGDVAAVQPLNALDHPILQKASSCFTEDPADDSFVGSIASVSSAQLLEIKSGQWRAGVVVDNDACWVVAAGLAKGGHKDRDDFYKSLERHEENGTIGSLLPSQEDRDILKKERASAIVQMWQLEVQSLLLGAMQVVAHGGDVDVKIPSPDPQAADGEIFAQISLDVALPEDDYPHEDITLEFSFAERWMNSQLSWHLTVQVLATVSPPEVGWDLTGGVYSNLLEPGALAHRVCEVKALHTRGEIAKTAAGTLAHYTHRKNLAQRSVDGMAVLALCGTYFVPRTDPDALEVCPACWSLHSEIPSG
;
A
#
# COMPACT_ATOMS: atom_id res chain seq x y z
N MET A 1 12.26 5.17 8.18
CA MET A 1 10.88 4.75 8.51
C MET A 1 10.30 5.78 9.44
N SER A 2 9.05 6.19 9.23
CA SER A 2 8.60 7.42 9.88
C SER A 2 8.60 7.37 11.40
N ARG A 3 9.37 8.29 11.99
CA ARG A 3 9.44 8.60 13.44
C ARG A 3 8.37 9.58 13.91
N ARG A 4 7.53 10.05 12.98
CA ARG A 4 6.43 10.98 13.26
C ARG A 4 5.55 10.49 14.40
N ALA A 5 5.23 11.38 15.32
CA ALA A 5 4.43 11.04 16.48
C ALA A 5 3.04 10.54 16.06
N ARG A 6 2.64 9.40 16.64
CA ARG A 6 1.36 8.74 16.41
C ARG A 6 0.63 8.53 17.72
N PRO A 7 -0.71 8.54 17.75
CA PRO A 7 -1.45 8.20 18.96
C PRO A 7 -1.42 6.70 19.25
N THR A 8 -1.56 6.38 20.54
CA THR A 8 -2.02 5.05 20.97
C THR A 8 -3.54 4.93 20.77
N LEU A 9 -4.04 3.70 20.68
CA LEU A 9 -5.47 3.43 20.62
C LEU A 9 -6.22 3.97 21.83
N ARG A 10 -5.57 3.95 23.00
CA ARG A 10 -6.12 4.53 24.23
C ARG A 10 -6.40 6.02 24.04
N VAL A 11 -5.42 6.79 23.54
CA VAL A 11 -5.60 8.23 23.27
C VAL A 11 -6.75 8.49 22.32
N LEU A 12 -6.89 7.69 21.26
CA LEU A 12 -7.99 7.81 20.32
C LEU A 12 -9.36 7.52 20.94
N ARG A 13 -9.45 6.53 21.84
CA ARG A 13 -10.70 6.08 22.45
C ARG A 13 -11.13 6.91 23.67
N GLU A 14 -10.17 7.35 24.47
CA GLU A 14 -10.42 7.92 25.81
C GLU A 14 -10.16 9.43 25.89
N ASP A 15 -9.12 9.91 25.20
CA ASP A 15 -8.64 11.29 25.38
C ASP A 15 -9.19 12.23 24.29
N LEU A 16 -9.33 11.73 23.06
CA LEU A 16 -9.70 12.51 21.88
C LEU A 16 -11.16 12.27 21.44
N GLY A 17 -12.10 12.50 22.36
CA GLY A 17 -13.53 12.47 22.04
C GLY A 17 -13.99 13.63 21.14
N ASP A 18 -13.35 14.79 21.23
CA ASP A 18 -13.74 16.02 20.53
C ASP A 18 -12.55 16.61 19.73
N GLY A 19 -12.79 17.69 18.97
CA GLY A 19 -11.74 18.41 18.25
C GLY A 19 -11.41 17.90 16.84
N TRP A 20 -12.10 16.84 16.40
CA TRP A 20 -11.97 16.29 15.04
C TRP A 20 -12.57 17.24 13.99
N PRO A 21 -11.86 17.55 12.88
CA PRO A 21 -12.40 18.36 11.80
C PRO A 21 -13.59 17.72 11.10
N THR A 22 -13.58 16.39 10.99
CA THR A 22 -14.66 15.61 10.36
C THR A 22 -15.18 14.51 11.29
N PRO A 23 -16.47 14.12 11.18
CA PRO A 23 -17.02 13.08 12.04
C PRO A 23 -16.59 11.66 11.63
N PHE A 24 -15.96 11.48 10.46
CA PHE A 24 -15.61 10.16 9.93
C PHE A 24 -14.64 9.42 10.86
N THR A 25 -13.50 10.04 11.18
CA THR A 25 -12.46 9.43 12.01
C THR A 25 -12.98 9.01 13.37
N ARG A 26 -13.74 9.90 14.03
CA ARG A 26 -14.38 9.61 15.31
C ARG A 26 -15.33 8.42 15.24
N ARG A 27 -16.21 8.38 14.23
CA ARG A 27 -17.17 7.27 14.07
C ARG A 27 -16.48 5.94 13.81
N ALA A 28 -15.42 5.93 13.00
CA ALA A 28 -14.65 4.72 12.74
C ALA A 28 -13.98 4.19 14.03
N ILE A 29 -13.40 5.08 14.85
CA ILE A 29 -12.82 4.73 16.15
C ILE A 29 -13.89 4.19 17.11
N GLU A 30 -15.05 4.85 17.21
CA GLU A 30 -16.19 4.43 18.05
C GLU A 30 -16.75 3.06 17.61
N ALA A 31 -16.74 2.77 16.30
CA ALA A 31 -17.12 1.48 15.74
C ALA A 31 -16.05 0.38 15.87
N GLY A 32 -14.86 0.72 16.37
CA GLY A 32 -13.72 -0.20 16.46
C GLY A 32 -13.02 -0.47 15.13
N ASP A 33 -13.37 0.23 14.06
CA ASP A 33 -12.77 0.11 12.72
C ASP A 33 -11.52 0.99 12.62
N VAL A 34 -10.47 0.58 13.33
CA VAL A 34 -9.17 1.28 13.31
C VAL A 34 -8.53 1.22 11.92
N ALA A 35 -8.79 0.17 11.14
CA ALA A 35 -8.21 0.00 9.81
C ALA A 35 -8.66 1.10 8.84
N ALA A 36 -9.90 1.57 8.96
CA ALA A 36 -10.44 2.65 8.13
C ALA A 36 -9.78 4.03 8.34
N VAL A 37 -9.03 4.22 9.43
CA VAL A 37 -8.38 5.49 9.78
C VAL A 37 -6.86 5.41 9.81
N GLN A 38 -6.28 4.28 9.38
CA GLN A 38 -4.83 4.16 9.21
C GLN A 38 -4.35 4.94 7.97
N PRO A 39 -3.09 5.45 7.99
CA PRO A 39 -2.12 5.32 9.07
C PRO A 39 -2.35 6.33 10.22
N LEU A 40 -2.12 5.90 11.47
CA LEU A 40 -2.49 6.71 12.65
C LEU A 40 -1.63 7.98 12.83
N ASN A 41 -0.45 8.06 12.19
CA ASN A 41 0.40 9.26 12.21
C ASN A 41 -0.10 10.37 11.27
N ALA A 42 -1.10 10.11 10.43
CA ALA A 42 -1.63 11.06 9.45
C ALA A 42 -3.01 11.63 9.83
N LEU A 43 -3.48 11.36 11.05
CA LEU A 43 -4.79 11.79 11.53
C LEU A 43 -4.90 13.33 11.61
N ASP A 44 -6.10 13.84 11.32
CA ASP A 44 -6.38 15.27 11.12
C ASP A 44 -6.70 16.04 12.40
N HIS A 45 -6.57 15.43 13.58
CA HIS A 45 -6.79 16.12 14.84
C HIS A 45 -5.69 17.17 15.12
N PRO A 46 -6.01 18.42 15.53
CA PRO A 46 -5.03 19.50 15.67
C PRO A 46 -3.83 19.20 16.57
N ILE A 47 -4.02 18.48 17.69
CA ILE A 47 -2.89 18.08 18.55
C ILE A 47 -2.04 16.96 17.93
N LEU A 48 -2.67 16.06 17.15
CA LEU A 48 -1.97 14.95 16.52
C LEU A 48 -1.16 15.43 15.32
N GLN A 49 -1.71 16.32 14.49
CA GLN A 49 -0.96 16.99 13.43
C GLN A 49 0.22 17.77 13.99
N LYS A 50 0.02 18.52 15.08
CA LYS A 50 1.10 19.25 15.74
C LYS A 50 2.18 18.29 16.25
N ALA A 51 1.79 17.24 16.97
CA ALA A 51 2.73 16.23 17.45
C ALA A 51 3.48 15.56 16.30
N SER A 52 2.78 15.13 15.24
CA SER A 52 3.41 14.53 14.06
C SER A 52 4.40 15.47 13.37
N SER A 53 4.15 16.78 13.35
CA SER A 53 5.08 17.77 12.77
C SER A 53 6.30 18.05 13.65
N CYS A 54 6.17 17.79 14.96
CA CYS A 54 7.18 18.07 15.97
C CYS A 54 8.21 16.94 16.13
N PHE A 55 7.91 15.74 15.64
CA PHE A 55 8.82 14.60 15.66
C PHE A 55 9.14 14.21 14.23
N THR A 56 10.40 14.38 13.81
CA THR A 56 10.80 14.21 12.41
C THR A 56 11.51 12.87 12.18
N GLU A 57 12.04 12.64 10.98
CA GLU A 57 12.90 11.48 10.75
C GLU A 57 14.22 11.58 11.53
N ASP A 58 14.75 12.80 11.74
CA ASP A 58 15.95 13.06 12.52
C ASP A 58 15.58 13.50 13.96
N PRO A 59 16.01 12.76 15.00
CA PRO A 59 15.80 13.17 16.39
C PRO A 59 16.36 14.55 16.74
N ALA A 60 17.42 15.00 16.04
CA ALA A 60 18.01 16.31 16.28
C ALA A 60 17.09 17.47 15.90
N ASP A 61 16.13 17.23 14.99
CA ASP A 61 15.17 18.21 14.50
C ASP A 61 13.84 18.18 15.28
N ASP A 62 13.71 17.33 16.30
CA ASP A 62 12.50 17.25 17.11
C ASP A 62 12.26 18.55 17.90
N SER A 63 11.01 19.02 17.91
CA SER A 63 10.59 20.26 18.54
C SER A 63 9.47 20.03 19.55
N PHE A 64 9.80 20.08 20.84
CA PHE A 64 8.85 19.95 21.95
C PHE A 64 9.15 20.98 23.04
N VAL A 65 8.21 21.23 23.94
CA VAL A 65 8.36 22.27 24.97
C VAL A 65 9.38 21.87 26.05
N GLY A 66 9.33 20.61 26.46
CA GLY A 66 10.16 20.03 27.51
C GLY A 66 9.49 18.79 28.09
N SER A 67 10.03 18.26 29.18
CA SER A 67 9.39 17.17 29.91
C SER A 67 8.22 17.68 30.75
N ILE A 68 7.13 16.90 30.84
CA ILE A 68 5.99 17.21 31.70
C ILE A 68 6.39 17.01 33.16
N ALA A 69 6.51 18.10 33.92
CA ALA A 69 7.05 18.10 35.28
C ALA A 69 6.26 17.27 36.30
N SER A 70 4.95 17.05 36.08
CA SER A 70 4.10 16.28 37.00
C SER A 70 4.25 14.76 36.86
N VAL A 71 5.08 14.29 35.93
CA VAL A 71 5.32 12.86 35.67
C VAL A 71 6.81 12.60 35.79
N SER A 72 7.21 11.75 36.74
CA SER A 72 8.61 11.39 36.99
C SER A 72 8.92 9.94 36.64
N SER A 73 7.90 9.07 36.63
CA SER A 73 8.01 7.64 36.30
C SER A 73 8.27 7.36 34.81
N ALA A 74 8.02 8.34 33.93
CA ALA A 74 8.27 8.25 32.49
C ALA A 74 8.67 9.60 31.89
N GLN A 75 9.51 9.59 30.86
CA GLN A 75 9.86 10.79 30.12
C GLN A 75 8.75 11.15 29.12
N LEU A 76 7.79 11.97 29.56
CA LEU A 76 6.74 12.50 28.69
C LEU A 76 7.13 13.88 28.15
N LEU A 77 7.32 13.96 26.83
CA LEU A 77 7.64 15.16 26.10
C LEU A 77 6.36 15.93 25.76
N GLU A 78 6.35 17.23 26.07
CA GLU A 78 5.16 18.06 25.97
C GLU A 78 5.00 18.70 24.59
N ILE A 79 3.80 18.55 24.02
CA ILE A 79 3.35 19.24 22.81
C ILE A 79 2.15 20.16 23.13
N LYS A 80 2.14 21.35 22.51
CA LYS A 80 1.06 22.35 22.65
C LYS A 80 0.50 22.74 21.28
N SER A 81 -0.82 22.76 21.17
CA SER A 81 -1.54 23.27 19.99
C SER A 81 -2.81 24.01 20.45
N GLY A 82 -2.76 25.34 20.51
CA GLY A 82 -3.85 26.13 21.11
C GLY A 82 -4.14 25.71 22.57
N GLN A 83 -5.37 25.30 22.87
CA GLN A 83 -5.75 24.76 24.18
C GLN A 83 -5.39 23.28 24.37
N TRP A 84 -5.04 22.57 23.30
CA TRP A 84 -4.69 21.15 23.38
C TRP A 84 -3.27 20.95 23.90
N ARG A 85 -3.10 19.88 24.66
CA ARG A 85 -1.84 19.36 25.18
C ARG A 85 -1.73 17.88 24.83
N ALA A 86 -0.51 17.45 24.62
CA ALA A 86 -0.18 16.04 24.45
C ALA A 86 1.12 15.70 25.16
N GLY A 87 1.18 14.48 25.71
CA GLY A 87 2.38 13.85 26.22
C GLY A 87 2.85 12.79 25.24
N VAL A 88 4.11 12.89 24.81
CA VAL A 88 4.74 11.96 23.88
C VAL A 88 5.85 11.17 24.58
N VAL A 89 5.88 9.86 24.40
CA VAL A 89 7.01 9.01 24.80
C VAL A 89 7.73 8.49 23.57
N VAL A 90 9.05 8.36 23.64
CA VAL A 90 9.86 7.70 22.60
C VAL A 90 10.16 6.28 23.06
N ASP A 91 9.74 5.29 22.28
CA ASP A 91 9.93 3.85 22.54
C ASP A 91 10.42 3.15 21.26
N ASN A 92 11.63 2.58 21.27
CA ASN A 92 12.23 1.83 20.16
C ASN A 92 12.05 2.52 18.79
N ASP A 93 12.52 3.77 18.69
CA ASP A 93 12.44 4.65 17.52
C ASP A 93 11.02 5.00 17.05
N ALA A 94 10.01 4.84 17.91
CA ALA A 94 8.66 5.30 17.66
C ALA A 94 8.25 6.36 18.68
N CYS A 95 7.65 7.45 18.19
CA CYS A 95 7.13 8.53 19.02
C CYS A 95 5.63 8.32 19.22
N TRP A 96 5.20 8.16 20.46
CA TRP A 96 3.83 7.81 20.82
C TRP A 96 3.17 8.93 21.62
N VAL A 97 2.11 9.52 21.08
CA VAL A 97 1.18 10.31 21.88
C VAL A 97 0.43 9.34 22.79
N VAL A 98 0.76 9.40 24.08
CA VAL A 98 0.24 8.50 25.13
C VAL A 98 -0.80 9.17 26.02
N ALA A 99 -0.87 10.49 25.98
CA ALA A 99 -1.91 11.28 26.63
C ALA A 99 -2.23 12.51 25.80
N ALA A 100 -3.50 12.89 25.74
CA ALA A 100 -3.96 14.14 25.16
C ALA A 100 -5.10 14.77 25.97
N GLY A 101 -5.28 16.09 25.86
CA GLY A 101 -6.38 16.76 26.55
C GLY A 101 -6.33 18.27 26.43
N LEU A 102 -7.31 18.94 27.06
CA LEU A 102 -7.39 20.39 27.08
C LEU A 102 -6.72 20.96 28.34
N ALA A 103 -6.06 22.11 28.18
CA ALA A 103 -5.69 22.97 29.29
C ALA A 103 -6.93 23.75 29.77
N LYS A 104 -7.44 23.46 30.97
CA LYS A 104 -8.69 24.01 31.53
C LYS A 104 -8.46 24.73 32.87
N GLY A 105 -9.28 25.75 33.16
CA GLY A 105 -9.35 26.40 34.47
C GLY A 105 -8.04 26.95 35.05
N GLY A 106 -7.07 27.32 34.21
CA GLY A 106 -5.74 27.72 34.68
C GLY A 106 -4.97 26.59 35.39
N HIS A 107 -5.15 25.35 34.93
CA HIS A 107 -4.50 24.14 35.45
C HIS A 107 -4.95 23.70 36.84
N LYS A 108 -6.20 24.04 37.20
CA LYS A 108 -6.81 23.70 38.49
C LYS A 108 -8.02 22.77 38.36
N ASP A 109 -8.59 22.65 37.16
CA ASP A 109 -9.77 21.82 36.94
C ASP A 109 -9.40 20.34 36.99
N ARG A 110 -10.32 19.52 37.50
CA ARG A 110 -10.15 18.05 37.56
C ARG A 110 -9.95 17.42 36.17
N ASP A 111 -10.53 18.03 35.14
CA ASP A 111 -10.45 17.57 33.75
C ASP A 111 -9.34 18.28 32.97
N ASP A 112 -8.48 19.04 33.65
CA ASP A 112 -7.26 19.59 33.05
C ASP A 112 -6.24 18.49 32.77
N PHE A 113 -5.59 18.58 31.61
CA PHE A 113 -4.58 17.64 31.15
C PHE A 113 -3.50 17.32 32.20
N TYR A 114 -2.90 18.33 32.85
CA TYR A 114 -1.80 18.09 33.79
C TYR A 114 -2.30 17.47 35.10
N LYS A 115 -3.49 17.87 35.57
CA LYS A 115 -4.14 17.26 36.74
C LYS A 115 -4.53 15.81 36.50
N SER A 116 -4.85 15.43 35.26
CA SER A 116 -5.03 14.03 34.91
C SER A 116 -3.72 13.23 35.05
N LEU A 117 -2.62 13.75 34.49
CA LEU A 117 -1.32 13.09 34.56
C LEU A 117 -0.74 13.00 35.98
N GLU A 118 -0.88 14.06 36.79
CA GLU A 118 -0.47 14.07 38.20
C GLU A 118 -1.16 12.93 38.99
N ARG A 119 -2.46 12.71 38.76
CA ARG A 119 -3.18 11.58 39.37
C ARG A 119 -2.70 10.23 38.89
N HIS A 120 -2.36 10.08 37.61
CA HIS A 120 -1.80 8.83 37.11
C HIS A 120 -0.46 8.51 37.77
N GLU A 121 0.39 9.53 37.97
CA GLU A 121 1.67 9.42 38.67
C GLU A 121 1.46 9.05 40.15
N GLU A 122 0.61 9.78 40.88
CA GLU A 122 0.30 9.52 42.30
C GLU A 122 -0.26 8.12 42.53
N ASN A 123 -1.08 7.62 41.60
CA ASN A 123 -1.67 6.29 41.67
C ASN A 123 -0.75 5.18 41.12
N GLY A 124 0.44 5.52 40.60
CA GLY A 124 1.36 4.55 39.99
C GLY A 124 0.83 3.89 38.71
N THR A 125 -0.05 4.59 37.97
CA THR A 125 -0.74 4.07 36.78
C THR A 125 -0.21 4.64 35.45
N ILE A 126 0.90 5.39 35.45
CA ILE A 126 1.50 5.92 34.20
C ILE A 126 1.82 4.79 33.20
N GLY A 127 2.19 3.61 33.69
CA GLY A 127 2.42 2.44 32.85
C GLY A 127 1.21 2.04 31.99
N SER A 128 -0.02 2.33 32.41
CA SER A 128 -1.23 2.06 31.61
C SER A 128 -1.45 3.05 30.48
N LEU A 129 -0.73 4.18 30.46
CA LEU A 129 -0.78 5.16 29.37
C LEU A 129 0.16 4.79 28.22
N LEU A 130 1.19 4.00 28.51
CA LEU A 130 2.21 3.60 27.55
C LEU A 130 1.62 2.71 26.44
N PRO A 131 2.28 2.64 25.26
CA PRO A 131 1.79 1.85 24.14
C PRO A 131 1.60 0.37 24.54
N SER A 132 0.47 -0.20 24.12
CA SER A 132 0.15 -1.61 24.28
C SER A 132 0.84 -2.49 23.23
N GLN A 133 0.65 -3.82 23.31
CA GLN A 133 1.11 -4.71 22.24
C GLN A 133 0.30 -4.48 20.93
N GLU A 134 -1.00 -4.21 21.05
CA GLU A 134 -1.87 -3.92 19.90
C GLU A 134 -1.38 -2.68 19.13
N ASP A 135 -0.97 -1.62 19.86
CA ASP A 135 -0.38 -0.42 19.28
C ASP A 135 0.88 -0.76 18.44
N ARG A 136 1.78 -1.56 19.00
CA ARG A 136 3.03 -1.98 18.35
C ARG A 136 2.78 -2.86 17.13
N ASP A 137 1.79 -3.75 17.20
CA ASP A 137 1.41 -4.61 16.08
C ASP A 137 0.85 -3.80 14.91
N ILE A 138 0.04 -2.76 15.19
CA ILE A 138 -0.42 -1.81 14.18
C ILE A 138 0.76 -1.07 13.56
N LEU A 139 1.69 -0.55 14.37
CA LEU A 139 2.87 0.14 13.86
C LEU A 139 3.71 -0.76 12.95
N LYS A 140 3.88 -2.02 13.32
CA LYS A 140 4.60 -3.00 12.50
C LYS A 140 3.93 -3.18 11.13
N LYS A 141 2.60 -3.26 11.08
CA LYS A 141 1.84 -3.38 9.82
C LYS A 141 1.94 -2.11 8.97
N GLU A 142 1.78 -0.94 9.57
CA GLU A 142 1.91 0.35 8.86
C GLU A 142 3.32 0.53 8.28
N ARG A 143 4.36 0.18 9.06
CA ARG A 143 5.76 0.21 8.59
C ARG A 143 6.00 -0.74 7.42
N ALA A 144 5.49 -1.97 7.51
CA ALA A 144 5.58 -2.94 6.41
C ALA A 144 4.84 -2.46 5.15
N SER A 145 3.64 -1.92 5.32
CA SER A 145 2.85 -1.35 4.22
C SER A 145 3.57 -0.18 3.56
N ALA A 146 4.19 0.70 4.34
CA ALA A 146 4.94 1.85 3.83
C ALA A 146 6.18 1.41 3.03
N ILE A 147 6.93 0.41 3.52
CA ILE A 147 8.06 -0.18 2.77
C ILE A 147 7.58 -0.68 1.41
N VAL A 148 6.56 -1.53 1.41
CA VAL A 148 6.05 -2.16 0.18
C VAL A 148 5.55 -1.09 -0.79
N GLN A 149 4.78 -0.11 -0.32
CA GLN A 149 4.27 0.95 -1.18
C GLN A 149 5.41 1.78 -1.80
N MET A 150 6.43 2.16 -1.01
CA MET A 150 7.59 2.88 -1.53
C MET A 150 8.35 2.06 -2.56
N TRP A 151 8.59 0.78 -2.26
CA TRP A 151 9.25 -0.14 -3.18
C TRP A 151 8.47 -0.33 -4.48
N GLN A 152 7.14 -0.46 -4.42
CA GLN A 152 6.29 -0.55 -5.61
C GLN A 152 6.39 0.71 -6.49
N LEU A 153 6.44 1.90 -5.88
CA LEU A 153 6.64 3.14 -6.64
C LEU A 153 8.01 3.20 -7.32
N GLU A 154 9.06 2.72 -6.65
CA GLU A 154 10.40 2.60 -7.21
C GLU A 154 10.44 1.61 -8.38
N VAL A 155 9.85 0.42 -8.22
CA VAL A 155 9.68 -0.58 -9.29
C VAL A 155 9.00 0.04 -10.51
N GLN A 156 7.88 0.75 -10.31
CA GLN A 156 7.17 1.39 -11.42
C GLN A 156 8.02 2.46 -12.11
N SER A 157 8.83 3.20 -11.37
CA SER A 157 9.78 4.18 -11.92
C SER A 157 10.82 3.51 -12.81
N LEU A 158 11.41 2.40 -12.34
CA LEU A 158 12.40 1.62 -13.10
C LEU A 158 11.79 1.03 -14.37
N LEU A 159 10.58 0.46 -14.27
CA LEU A 159 9.84 -0.07 -15.42
C LEU A 159 9.48 1.03 -16.42
N LEU A 160 9.05 2.21 -15.96
CA LEU A 160 8.77 3.33 -16.84
C LEU A 160 10.01 3.75 -17.65
N GLY A 161 11.18 3.78 -17.00
CA GLY A 161 12.45 4.03 -17.69
C GLY A 161 12.77 2.95 -18.73
N ALA A 162 12.58 1.69 -18.39
CA ALA A 162 12.78 0.55 -19.29
C ALA A 162 11.85 0.61 -20.51
N MET A 163 10.55 0.80 -20.29
CA MET A 163 9.54 0.92 -21.35
C MET A 163 9.84 2.10 -22.28
N GLN A 164 10.42 3.20 -21.78
CA GLN A 164 10.85 4.32 -22.62
C GLN A 164 12.03 3.97 -23.52
N VAL A 165 12.96 3.13 -23.06
CA VAL A 165 14.11 2.66 -23.85
C VAL A 165 13.62 1.80 -25.01
N VAL A 166 12.73 0.84 -24.75
CA VAL A 166 12.24 -0.12 -25.76
C VAL A 166 10.99 0.34 -26.50
N ALA A 167 10.53 1.58 -26.30
CA ALA A 167 9.30 2.11 -26.91
C ALA A 167 9.32 2.10 -28.45
N HIS A 168 10.52 1.97 -29.04
CA HIS A 168 10.72 1.88 -30.49
C HIS A 168 11.44 0.58 -30.87
N GLY A 169 11.21 -0.48 -30.09
CA GLY A 169 11.82 -1.80 -30.25
C GLY A 169 13.15 -1.99 -29.54
N GLY A 170 13.56 -3.26 -29.43
CA GLY A 170 14.78 -3.72 -28.77
C GLY A 170 14.53 -4.27 -27.37
N ASP A 171 15.61 -4.56 -26.66
CA ASP A 171 15.60 -5.19 -25.34
C ASP A 171 16.27 -4.34 -24.26
N VAL A 172 15.83 -4.54 -23.01
CA VAL A 172 16.44 -3.93 -21.82
C VAL A 172 16.29 -4.82 -20.59
N ASP A 173 17.35 -4.88 -19.78
CA ASP A 173 17.32 -5.51 -18.46
C ASP A 173 17.08 -4.49 -17.34
N VAL A 174 16.15 -4.82 -16.44
CA VAL A 174 15.80 -4.02 -15.27
C VAL A 174 16.16 -4.79 -14.00
N LYS A 175 16.97 -4.18 -13.13
CA LYS A 175 17.29 -4.73 -11.82
C LYS A 175 16.37 -4.12 -10.77
N ILE A 176 15.60 -4.97 -10.11
CA ILE A 176 14.68 -4.57 -9.04
C ILE A 176 15.40 -4.71 -7.69
N PRO A 177 15.56 -3.63 -6.91
CA PRO A 177 16.23 -3.69 -5.61
C PRO A 177 15.38 -4.45 -4.58
N SER A 178 16.04 -4.98 -3.54
CA SER A 178 15.39 -5.61 -2.39
C SER A 178 14.50 -4.60 -1.63
N PRO A 179 13.25 -4.95 -1.27
CA PRO A 179 12.41 -4.10 -0.41
C PRO A 179 12.86 -4.14 1.06
N ASP A 180 13.77 -5.04 1.44
CA ASP A 180 14.21 -5.19 2.83
C ASP A 180 15.12 -4.01 3.25
N PRO A 181 14.73 -3.18 4.24
CA PRO A 181 15.55 -2.06 4.69
C PRO A 181 16.88 -2.47 5.33
N GLN A 182 17.04 -3.75 5.67
CA GLN A 182 18.26 -4.33 6.23
C GLN A 182 19.07 -5.10 5.19
N ALA A 183 18.65 -5.09 3.92
CA ALA A 183 19.38 -5.71 2.84
C ALA A 183 20.78 -5.12 2.70
N ALA A 184 21.73 -5.93 2.22
CA ALA A 184 23.05 -5.44 1.87
C ALA A 184 22.95 -4.45 0.69
N ASP A 185 23.88 -3.49 0.63
CA ASP A 185 23.95 -2.55 -0.48
C ASP A 185 24.00 -3.29 -1.83
N GLY A 186 23.06 -2.97 -2.71
CA GLY A 186 22.95 -3.59 -4.04
C GLY A 186 22.30 -4.98 -4.06
N GLU A 187 21.69 -5.45 -2.96
CA GLU A 187 20.90 -6.68 -2.96
C GLU A 187 19.71 -6.55 -3.93
N ILE A 188 19.63 -7.49 -4.88
CA ILE A 188 18.62 -7.51 -5.92
C ILE A 188 17.48 -8.43 -5.49
N PHE A 189 16.24 -7.98 -5.69
CA PHE A 189 15.04 -8.79 -5.56
C PHE A 189 14.82 -9.67 -6.80
N ALA A 190 14.88 -9.05 -7.98
CA ALA A 190 14.72 -9.72 -9.26
C ALA A 190 15.43 -8.96 -10.39
N GLN A 191 15.74 -9.66 -11.47
CA GLN A 191 16.03 -9.08 -12.78
C GLN A 191 14.86 -9.37 -13.71
N ILE A 192 14.45 -8.37 -14.48
CA ILE A 192 13.37 -8.47 -15.46
C ILE A 192 13.94 -8.06 -16.82
N SER A 193 13.87 -8.95 -17.80
CA SER A 193 14.21 -8.63 -19.18
C SER A 193 12.93 -8.25 -19.92
N LEU A 194 12.96 -7.11 -20.61
CA LEU A 194 11.86 -6.60 -21.43
C LEU A 194 12.34 -6.50 -22.87
N ASP A 195 11.72 -7.24 -23.76
CA ASP A 195 11.98 -7.25 -25.20
C ASP A 195 10.74 -6.78 -25.97
N VAL A 196 10.96 -5.96 -26.99
CA VAL A 196 9.91 -5.43 -27.86
C VAL A 196 10.31 -5.59 -29.31
N ALA A 197 9.58 -6.42 -30.06
CA ALA A 197 9.67 -6.48 -31.52
C ALA A 197 8.63 -5.56 -32.14
N LEU A 198 9.06 -4.72 -33.09
CA LEU A 198 8.16 -3.82 -33.81
C LEU A 198 7.46 -4.53 -34.97
N PRO A 199 6.33 -3.98 -35.45
CA PRO A 199 5.64 -4.50 -36.62
C PRO A 199 6.54 -4.56 -37.86
N GLU A 200 6.47 -5.67 -38.58
CA GLU A 200 7.08 -5.88 -39.91
C GLU A 200 5.98 -6.05 -40.97
N ASP A 201 6.34 -6.03 -42.27
CA ASP A 201 5.37 -6.03 -43.38
C ASP A 201 4.41 -7.24 -43.36
N ASP A 202 4.84 -8.37 -42.79
CA ASP A 202 4.07 -9.60 -42.61
C ASP A 202 3.60 -9.83 -41.15
N TYR A 203 3.93 -8.92 -40.23
CA TYR A 203 3.61 -9.01 -38.80
C TYR A 203 3.15 -7.66 -38.24
N PRO A 204 1.84 -7.34 -38.29
CA PRO A 204 1.33 -5.99 -38.00
C PRO A 204 1.20 -5.66 -36.50
N HIS A 205 1.92 -6.35 -35.61
CA HIS A 205 1.79 -6.24 -34.16
C HIS A 205 3.10 -5.85 -33.49
N GLU A 206 3.00 -5.12 -32.38
CA GLU A 206 4.10 -5.00 -31.42
C GLU A 206 4.12 -6.27 -30.57
N ASP A 207 5.22 -7.03 -30.60
CA ASP A 207 5.41 -8.19 -29.73
C ASP A 207 6.15 -7.75 -28.48
N ILE A 208 5.57 -7.99 -27.31
CA ILE A 208 6.21 -7.69 -26.03
C ILE A 208 6.49 -8.98 -25.27
N THR A 209 7.73 -9.14 -24.82
CA THR A 209 8.14 -10.27 -23.99
C THR A 209 8.77 -9.78 -22.68
N LEU A 210 8.35 -10.37 -21.56
CA LEU A 210 8.92 -10.16 -20.23
C LEU A 210 9.45 -11.48 -19.68
N GLU A 211 10.68 -11.51 -19.22
CA GLU A 211 11.25 -12.65 -18.50
C GLU A 211 11.61 -12.26 -17.07
N PHE A 212 11.18 -13.07 -16.09
CA PHE A 212 11.38 -12.82 -14.67
C PHE A 212 12.44 -13.77 -14.08
N SER A 213 13.49 -13.20 -13.50
CA SER A 213 14.52 -13.94 -12.75
C SER A 213 14.60 -13.43 -11.31
N PHE A 214 14.02 -14.18 -10.36
CA PHE A 214 14.02 -13.82 -8.94
C PHE A 214 15.29 -14.32 -8.25
N ALA A 215 15.82 -13.53 -7.31
CA ALA A 215 16.88 -14.02 -6.44
C ALA A 215 16.37 -15.14 -5.52
N GLU A 216 17.24 -16.09 -5.17
CA GLU A 216 16.88 -17.33 -4.46
C GLU A 216 16.06 -17.07 -3.17
N ARG A 217 16.42 -16.04 -2.41
CA ARG A 217 15.72 -15.60 -1.19
C ARG A 217 14.23 -15.31 -1.42
N TRP A 218 13.89 -14.78 -2.59
CA TRP A 218 12.56 -14.26 -2.92
C TRP A 218 11.76 -15.20 -3.82
N MET A 219 12.39 -16.25 -4.33
CA MET A 219 11.76 -17.23 -5.20
C MET A 219 10.55 -17.88 -4.51
N ASN A 220 9.41 -17.92 -5.21
CA ASN A 220 8.13 -18.46 -4.71
C ASN A 220 7.55 -17.73 -3.49
N SER A 221 7.99 -16.51 -3.20
CA SER A 221 7.39 -15.68 -2.15
C SER A 221 6.09 -15.02 -2.62
N GLN A 222 5.25 -14.58 -1.68
CA GLN A 222 4.09 -13.74 -2.03
C GLN A 222 4.52 -12.41 -2.66
N LEU A 223 5.67 -11.86 -2.26
CA LEU A 223 6.23 -10.65 -2.86
C LEU A 223 6.66 -10.87 -4.31
N SER A 224 7.18 -12.05 -4.68
CA SER A 224 7.51 -12.33 -6.09
C SER A 224 6.26 -12.33 -6.96
N TRP A 225 5.16 -12.88 -6.46
CA TRP A 225 3.87 -12.82 -7.16
C TRP A 225 3.34 -11.39 -7.25
N HIS A 226 3.40 -10.62 -6.17
CA HIS A 226 3.00 -9.21 -6.19
C HIS A 226 3.82 -8.40 -7.20
N LEU A 227 5.13 -8.64 -7.32
CA LEU A 227 5.97 -7.99 -8.32
C LEU A 227 5.52 -8.37 -9.73
N THR A 228 5.32 -9.66 -10.01
CA THR A 228 4.84 -10.12 -11.33
C THR A 228 3.55 -9.43 -11.72
N VAL A 229 2.55 -9.43 -10.85
CA VAL A 229 1.25 -8.78 -11.11
C VAL A 229 1.42 -7.28 -11.33
N GLN A 230 2.27 -6.61 -10.54
CA GLN A 230 2.52 -5.18 -10.71
C GLN A 230 3.21 -4.88 -12.05
N VAL A 231 4.21 -5.66 -12.43
CA VAL A 231 4.94 -5.48 -13.69
C VAL A 231 3.99 -5.65 -14.87
N LEU A 232 3.18 -6.71 -14.85
CA LEU A 232 2.16 -6.94 -15.88
C LEU A 232 1.11 -5.82 -15.90
N ALA A 233 0.63 -5.37 -14.73
CA ALA A 233 -0.27 -4.21 -14.65
C ALA A 233 0.35 -2.92 -15.20
N THR A 234 1.67 -2.75 -15.06
CA THR A 234 2.41 -1.59 -15.56
C THR A 234 2.54 -1.66 -17.07
N VAL A 235 2.88 -2.83 -17.62
CA VAL A 235 3.19 -3.03 -19.04
C VAL A 235 1.94 -3.28 -19.89
N SER A 236 1.03 -4.15 -19.44
CA SER A 236 -0.20 -4.52 -20.14
C SER A 236 -1.34 -4.78 -19.13
N PRO A 237 -2.10 -3.74 -18.73
CA PRO A 237 -3.11 -3.85 -17.68
C PRO A 237 -4.17 -4.95 -17.84
N PRO A 238 -4.70 -5.23 -19.04
CA PRO A 238 -5.76 -6.22 -19.20
C PRO A 238 -5.29 -7.62 -18.80
N GLU A 239 -5.92 -8.19 -17.77
CA GLU A 239 -5.56 -9.54 -17.26
C GLU A 239 -5.86 -10.66 -18.27
N VAL A 240 -6.81 -10.39 -19.17
CA VAL A 240 -7.36 -11.34 -20.15
C VAL A 240 -6.36 -11.69 -21.26
N GLY A 241 -5.25 -10.96 -21.37
CA GLY A 241 -4.18 -11.23 -22.34
C GLY A 241 -2.89 -11.76 -21.72
N TRP A 242 -2.89 -12.15 -20.45
CA TRP A 242 -1.68 -12.62 -19.79
C TRP A 242 -1.41 -14.09 -20.06
N ASP A 243 -0.50 -14.38 -20.99
CA ASP A 243 0.12 -15.70 -21.14
C ASP A 243 1.43 -15.74 -20.36
N LEU A 244 1.37 -16.15 -19.08
CA LEU A 244 2.54 -16.29 -18.22
C LEU A 244 2.89 -17.77 -18.06
N THR A 245 3.93 -18.22 -18.75
CA THR A 245 4.41 -19.61 -18.70
C THR A 245 5.89 -19.66 -18.33
N GLY A 246 6.23 -20.38 -17.26
CA GLY A 246 7.63 -20.59 -16.86
C GLY A 246 8.39 -19.33 -16.42
N GLY A 247 7.69 -18.26 -16.06
CA GLY A 247 8.31 -16.97 -15.74
C GLY A 247 8.55 -16.08 -16.96
N VAL A 248 8.01 -16.47 -18.13
CA VAL A 248 7.98 -15.64 -19.34
C VAL A 248 6.55 -15.23 -19.61
N TYR A 249 6.34 -13.94 -19.86
CA TYR A 249 5.11 -13.38 -20.38
C TYR A 249 5.36 -12.90 -21.80
N SER A 250 4.42 -13.17 -22.71
CA SER A 250 4.39 -12.55 -24.02
C SER A 250 2.99 -12.08 -24.40
N ASN A 251 2.91 -11.04 -25.23
CA ASN A 251 1.63 -10.57 -25.75
C ASN A 251 1.81 -9.80 -27.07
N LEU A 252 0.77 -9.84 -27.90
CA LEU A 252 0.70 -9.08 -29.14
C LEU A 252 -0.16 -7.85 -28.93
N LEU A 253 0.43 -6.69 -29.17
CA LEU A 253 -0.20 -5.40 -29.01
C LEU A 253 -0.45 -4.74 -30.36
N GLU A 254 -1.45 -3.86 -30.39
CA GLU A 254 -1.66 -2.97 -31.53
C GLU A 254 -0.48 -2.00 -31.68
N PRO A 255 -0.09 -1.63 -32.92
CA PRO A 255 0.97 -0.65 -33.14
C PRO A 255 0.75 0.66 -32.36
N GLY A 256 1.78 1.10 -31.64
CA GLY A 256 1.78 2.28 -30.79
C GLY A 256 1.17 2.09 -29.40
N ALA A 257 0.68 0.88 -29.05
CA ALA A 257 0.10 0.62 -27.75
C ALA A 257 1.11 0.79 -26.61
N LEU A 258 2.36 0.35 -26.78
CA LEU A 258 3.38 0.52 -25.75
C LEU A 258 3.72 2.00 -25.52
N ALA A 259 3.84 2.78 -26.60
CA ALA A 259 4.10 4.22 -26.51
C ALA A 259 2.95 4.97 -25.81
N HIS A 260 1.70 4.58 -26.08
CA HIS A 260 0.55 5.11 -25.34
C HIS A 260 0.62 4.74 -23.86
N ARG A 261 0.95 3.48 -23.56
CA ARG A 261 1.06 2.99 -22.19
C ARG A 261 2.14 3.71 -21.39
N VAL A 262 3.29 4.02 -22.00
CA VAL A 262 4.34 4.85 -21.37
C VAL A 262 3.79 6.20 -20.90
N CYS A 263 2.93 6.85 -21.69
CA CYS A 263 2.31 8.12 -21.30
C CYS A 263 1.38 7.95 -20.09
N GLU A 264 0.57 6.90 -20.05
CA GLU A 264 -0.33 6.59 -18.94
C GLU A 264 0.43 6.30 -17.64
N VAL A 265 1.45 5.43 -17.71
CA VAL A 265 2.30 5.08 -16.55
C VAL A 265 3.06 6.31 -16.05
N LYS A 266 3.54 7.18 -16.95
CA LYS A 266 4.14 8.45 -16.57
C LYS A 266 3.18 9.35 -15.80
N ALA A 267 1.91 9.42 -16.22
CA ALA A 267 0.89 10.19 -15.54
C ALA A 267 0.58 9.61 -14.14
N LEU A 268 0.48 8.28 -14.02
CA LEU A 268 0.32 7.58 -12.74
C LEU A 268 1.49 7.84 -11.80
N HIS A 269 2.72 7.65 -12.28
CA HIS A 269 3.95 7.89 -11.52
C HIS A 269 4.03 9.34 -11.01
N THR A 270 3.68 10.32 -11.85
CA THR A 270 3.65 11.74 -11.46
C THR A 270 2.68 12.02 -10.30
N ARG A 271 1.60 11.24 -10.18
CA ARG A 271 0.63 11.35 -9.07
C ARG A 271 0.98 10.47 -7.86
N GLY A 272 2.05 9.68 -7.93
CA GLY A 272 2.36 8.68 -6.89
C GLY A 272 1.37 7.52 -6.86
N GLU A 273 0.72 7.23 -7.99
CA GLU A 273 -0.23 6.12 -8.13
C GLU A 273 0.45 4.92 -8.77
N ILE A 274 0.12 3.72 -8.27
CA ILE A 274 0.60 2.45 -8.82
C ILE A 274 -0.38 1.97 -9.90
N ALA A 275 0.15 1.49 -11.02
CA ALA A 275 -0.62 0.86 -12.08
C ALA A 275 -1.42 -0.33 -11.55
N LYS A 276 -2.69 -0.39 -11.92
CA LYS A 276 -3.61 -1.46 -11.51
C LYS A 276 -3.93 -2.35 -12.71
N THR A 277 -4.28 -3.59 -12.41
CA THR A 277 -4.83 -4.48 -13.43
C THR A 277 -6.18 -3.98 -13.90
N ALA A 278 -6.48 -4.23 -15.17
CA ALA A 278 -7.79 -4.02 -15.74
C ALA A 278 -8.46 -5.39 -15.87
N ALA A 279 -9.55 -5.59 -15.12
CA ALA A 279 -10.36 -6.78 -15.27
C ALA A 279 -10.94 -6.86 -16.69
N GLY A 280 -11.24 -8.07 -17.15
CA GLY A 280 -11.91 -8.28 -18.43
C GLY A 280 -13.25 -7.54 -18.49
N THR A 281 -13.55 -6.99 -19.67
CA THR A 281 -14.82 -6.31 -19.96
C THR A 281 -15.87 -7.23 -20.56
N LEU A 282 -15.51 -8.48 -20.85
CA LEU A 282 -16.37 -9.48 -21.46
C LEU A 282 -16.50 -10.73 -20.56
N ALA A 283 -17.70 -11.31 -20.53
CA ALA A 283 -17.93 -12.61 -19.93
C ALA A 283 -17.49 -13.71 -20.90
N HIS A 284 -16.56 -14.54 -20.46
CA HIS A 284 -16.07 -15.68 -21.22
C HIS A 284 -16.69 -16.99 -20.73
N TYR A 285 -17.06 -17.87 -21.66
CA TYR A 285 -17.44 -19.24 -21.30
C TYR A 285 -16.22 -20.07 -20.98
N THR A 286 -16.27 -20.81 -19.88
CA THR A 286 -15.20 -21.72 -19.47
C THR A 286 -15.80 -22.89 -18.70
N HIS A 287 -15.00 -23.93 -18.46
CA HIS A 287 -15.47 -25.09 -17.73
C HIS A 287 -15.73 -24.76 -16.26
N ARG A 288 -16.90 -25.15 -15.75
CA ARG A 288 -17.37 -24.77 -14.39
C ARG A 288 -16.47 -25.25 -13.24
N LYS A 289 -15.73 -26.34 -13.44
CA LYS A 289 -14.97 -27.00 -12.37
C LYS A 289 -13.90 -26.07 -11.78
N ASN A 290 -13.98 -25.87 -10.46
CA ASN A 290 -13.05 -25.09 -9.66
C ASN A 290 -13.01 -23.58 -9.95
N LEU A 291 -14.01 -23.00 -10.63
CA LEU A 291 -14.01 -21.54 -10.90
C LEU A 291 -14.01 -20.70 -9.62
N ALA A 292 -14.81 -21.08 -8.62
CA ALA A 292 -14.86 -20.35 -7.34
C ALA A 292 -13.51 -20.37 -6.61
N GLN A 293 -12.86 -21.55 -6.54
CA GLN A 293 -11.55 -21.69 -5.92
C GLN A 293 -10.48 -20.91 -6.69
N ARG A 294 -10.49 -20.99 -8.03
CA ARG A 294 -9.55 -20.25 -8.88
C ARG A 294 -9.74 -18.74 -8.83
N SER A 295 -10.97 -18.26 -8.64
CA SER A 295 -11.28 -16.86 -8.38
C SER A 295 -10.64 -16.38 -7.07
N VAL A 296 -10.84 -17.14 -5.99
CA VAL A 296 -10.26 -16.85 -4.66
C VAL A 296 -8.73 -16.88 -4.71
N ASP A 297 -8.16 -17.87 -5.39
CA ASP A 297 -6.71 -18.07 -5.46
C ASP A 297 -6.03 -17.17 -6.52
N GLY A 298 -6.80 -16.39 -7.28
CA GLY A 298 -6.28 -15.55 -8.35
C GLY A 298 -5.68 -16.32 -9.54
N MET A 299 -6.11 -17.57 -9.74
CA MET A 299 -5.62 -18.45 -10.81
C MET A 299 -6.39 -18.26 -12.11
N ALA A 300 -5.66 -18.19 -13.23
CA ALA A 300 -6.26 -18.09 -14.56
C ALA A 300 -7.01 -19.38 -14.97
N VAL A 301 -8.04 -19.20 -15.80
CA VAL A 301 -8.80 -20.25 -16.48
C VAL A 301 -8.82 -20.01 -17.97
N LEU A 302 -8.82 -21.10 -18.75
CA LEU A 302 -8.93 -21.06 -20.20
C LEU A 302 -10.40 -20.90 -20.61
N ALA A 303 -10.70 -19.86 -21.37
CA ALA A 303 -11.98 -19.65 -22.01
C ALA A 303 -12.17 -20.54 -23.24
N LEU A 304 -13.43 -20.75 -23.65
CA LEU A 304 -13.81 -21.44 -24.87
C LEU A 304 -13.22 -20.77 -26.13
N CYS A 305 -13.05 -19.45 -26.11
CA CYS A 305 -12.42 -18.70 -27.19
C CYS A 305 -10.88 -18.79 -27.19
N GLY A 306 -10.27 -19.54 -26.27
CA GLY A 306 -8.81 -19.69 -26.17
C GLY A 306 -8.12 -18.68 -25.26
N THR A 307 -8.85 -17.70 -24.74
CA THR A 307 -8.32 -16.63 -23.88
C THR A 307 -8.14 -17.10 -22.43
N TYR A 308 -6.98 -16.84 -21.81
CA TYR A 308 -6.79 -17.08 -20.37
C TYR A 308 -7.23 -15.85 -19.56
N PHE A 309 -8.02 -16.05 -18.51
CA PHE A 309 -8.46 -14.95 -17.65
C PHE A 309 -8.63 -15.39 -16.19
N VAL A 310 -8.53 -14.46 -15.23
CA VAL A 310 -8.86 -14.75 -13.82
C VAL A 310 -10.32 -14.36 -13.56
N PRO A 311 -11.18 -15.26 -13.06
CA PRO A 311 -12.63 -15.02 -12.93
C PRO A 311 -12.94 -14.19 -11.66
N ARG A 312 -12.49 -12.92 -11.60
CA ARG A 312 -12.69 -12.02 -10.45
C ARG A 312 -13.93 -11.11 -10.57
N THR A 313 -14.49 -11.00 -11.77
CA THR A 313 -15.65 -10.17 -12.05
C THR A 313 -16.90 -11.03 -12.11
N ASP A 314 -18.02 -10.49 -11.63
CA ASP A 314 -19.34 -11.09 -11.85
C ASP A 314 -19.64 -11.13 -13.36
N PRO A 315 -19.73 -12.33 -13.98
CA PRO A 315 -19.94 -12.43 -15.42
C PRO A 315 -21.34 -11.96 -15.84
N ASP A 316 -22.33 -11.96 -14.94
CA ASP A 316 -23.69 -11.54 -15.26
C ASP A 316 -23.79 -10.02 -15.49
N ALA A 317 -22.77 -9.26 -15.06
CA ALA A 317 -22.65 -7.83 -15.26
C ALA A 317 -21.92 -7.44 -16.56
N LEU A 318 -21.45 -8.40 -17.35
CA LEU A 318 -20.65 -8.17 -18.56
C LEU A 318 -21.35 -8.69 -19.82
N GLU A 319 -21.06 -8.07 -20.96
CA GLU A 319 -21.47 -8.61 -22.25
C GLU A 319 -20.72 -9.92 -22.54
N VAL A 320 -21.41 -10.91 -23.10
CA VAL A 320 -20.79 -12.19 -23.45
C VAL A 320 -19.80 -11.99 -24.59
N CYS A 321 -18.60 -12.55 -24.45
CA CYS A 321 -17.58 -12.56 -25.49
C CYS A 321 -18.17 -13.16 -26.79
N PRO A 322 -18.21 -12.41 -27.91
CA PRO A 322 -18.83 -12.87 -29.16
C PRO A 322 -18.23 -14.17 -29.69
N ALA A 323 -16.92 -14.37 -29.55
CA ALA A 323 -16.25 -15.60 -29.95
C ALA A 323 -16.68 -16.81 -29.10
N CYS A 324 -16.79 -16.64 -27.77
CA CYS A 324 -17.35 -17.66 -26.89
C CYS A 324 -18.81 -17.96 -27.25
N TRP A 325 -19.61 -16.94 -27.54
CA TRP A 325 -21.01 -17.11 -27.91
C TRP A 325 -21.16 -17.91 -29.20
N SER A 326 -20.42 -17.56 -30.26
CA SER A 326 -20.45 -18.27 -31.53
C SER A 326 -20.01 -19.73 -31.38
N LEU A 327 -18.87 -19.98 -30.74
CA LEU A 327 -18.36 -21.34 -30.51
C LEU A 327 -19.30 -22.19 -29.66
N HIS A 328 -19.90 -21.60 -28.61
CA HIS A 328 -20.87 -22.31 -27.78
C HIS A 328 -22.16 -22.63 -28.55
N SER A 329 -22.60 -21.73 -29.43
CA SER A 329 -23.81 -21.91 -30.25
C SER A 329 -23.65 -22.97 -31.34
N GLU A 330 -22.42 -23.25 -31.77
CA GLU A 330 -22.10 -24.28 -32.77
C GLU A 330 -22.04 -25.70 -32.18
N ILE A 331 -21.88 -25.84 -30.86
CA ILE A 331 -21.78 -27.14 -30.20
C ILE A 331 -23.17 -27.61 -29.77
N PRO A 332 -23.65 -28.80 -30.19
CA PRO A 332 -24.93 -29.34 -29.73
C PRO A 332 -24.95 -29.46 -28.21
N SER A 333 -25.92 -28.80 -27.57
CA SER A 333 -26.15 -28.91 -26.13
C SER A 333 -26.69 -30.31 -25.83
N GLY A 334 -25.82 -31.21 -25.37
CA GLY A 334 -26.20 -32.51 -24.81
C GLY A 334 -26.81 -32.37 -23.42
#